data_AF-A0A240UQ04-F1
#
_entry.id   AF-A0A240UQ04-F1
#
_cell.length_a   1.000
_cell.length_b   1.000
_cell.length_c   1.000
_cell.angle_alpha   90.00
_cell.angle_beta   90.00
_cell.angle_gamma   90.00
#
_symmetry.space_group_name_H-M   'P 1'
#
loop_
_entity.id
_entity.type
_entity.pdbx_description
1 polymer ?
#
loop_
_entity_poly.entity_id
_entity_poly.type
_entity_poly.pdbx_seq_one_letter_code
_entity_poly.pdbx_strand_id
1 'polypeptide(L)'
;MNEWYEAAIESLLNDLEKEEKIIGLDFLQDFVLENREDYFQDLEFEDIDQFVTDQFDDFQGWLRTQAGIKVLANGKWIKSDSATESSGSDFSLDLEMLEENILNPDDIELLDLEAFNLSPDHFDSLKSLYARLAATRLAESKYKCAFRLAKCGELNNDIPDYERIQLWINASEAANEAELKDKVCDSLYEAAYHYQRISKFREAAQYFERSAESLVDHDPKRKHQILKNARTQYQMIGDHDAASKVFLQEKDLEYKSSNRPSKLVLFLYKITSNYGESPSKVAWNILFVWVIYTAVFCFFLSSENLGQGYLARLLNCFYYTVVTFTTLGYGDITPLNPFGKIASGFLAVLGLLYTSLFMVTVVRRYARV
;
A
#
# COMPACT_ATOMS: atom_id res chain seq x y z
N MET A 1 -3.59 -9.18 -44.36
CA MET A 1 -3.39 -7.82 -43.82
C MET A 1 -4.78 -7.28 -43.62
N ASN A 2 -5.11 -6.78 -42.42
CA ASN A 2 -6.46 -6.29 -42.16
C ASN A 2 -6.67 -4.97 -42.91
N GLU A 3 -7.84 -4.80 -43.53
CA GLU A 3 -8.13 -3.67 -44.43
C GLU A 3 -8.00 -2.31 -43.73
N TRP A 4 -8.17 -2.28 -42.40
CA TRP A 4 -8.07 -1.06 -41.59
C TRP A 4 -6.63 -0.58 -41.33
N TYR A 5 -5.61 -1.41 -41.59
CA TYR A 5 -4.20 -1.04 -41.30
C TYR A 5 -3.73 0.17 -42.12
N GLU A 6 -4.17 0.26 -43.38
CA GLU A 6 -3.86 1.38 -44.27
C GLU A 6 -4.57 2.66 -43.85
N ALA A 7 -5.83 2.57 -43.40
CA ALA A 7 -6.56 3.71 -42.86
C ALA A 7 -5.96 4.19 -41.52
N ALA A 8 -5.51 3.26 -40.67
CA ALA A 8 -4.90 3.58 -39.39
C ALA A 8 -3.56 4.31 -39.54
N ILE A 9 -2.72 3.91 -40.51
CA ILE A 9 -1.44 4.61 -40.72
C ILE A 9 -1.64 6.03 -41.26
N GLU A 10 -2.64 6.26 -42.11
CA GLU A 10 -2.97 7.61 -42.59
C GLU A 10 -3.44 8.51 -41.44
N SER A 11 -4.33 8.00 -40.57
CA SER A 11 -4.77 8.72 -39.38
C SER A 11 -3.60 8.99 -38.42
N LEU A 12 -2.73 8.00 -38.22
CA LEU A 12 -1.56 8.11 -37.37
C LEU A 12 -0.57 9.17 -37.87
N LEU A 13 -0.32 9.24 -39.18
CA LEU A 13 0.56 10.25 -39.76
C LEU A 13 -0.01 11.67 -39.59
N ASN A 14 -1.33 11.84 -39.73
CA ASN A 14 -2.00 13.12 -39.48
C ASN A 14 -1.89 13.56 -38.01
N ASP A 15 -1.95 12.61 -37.06
CA ASP A 15 -1.82 12.93 -35.65
C ASP A 15 -0.35 13.17 -35.26
N LEU A 16 0.60 12.44 -35.87
CA LEU A 16 2.03 12.68 -35.72
C LEU A 16 2.50 14.01 -36.34
N GLU A 17 1.73 14.61 -37.24
CA GLU A 17 1.96 15.99 -37.71
C GLU A 17 1.56 17.05 -36.67
N LYS A 18 0.63 16.72 -35.76
CA LYS A 18 0.16 17.62 -34.70
C LYS A 18 0.93 17.42 -33.39
N GLU A 19 1.31 16.18 -33.09
CA GLU A 19 1.98 15.77 -31.86
C GLU A 19 3.27 15.01 -32.17
N GLU A 20 4.39 15.38 -31.54
CA GLU A 20 5.69 14.74 -31.79
C GLU A 20 5.73 13.25 -31.39
N LYS A 21 4.81 12.79 -30.54
CA LYS A 21 4.81 11.45 -29.95
C LYS A 21 3.43 10.99 -29.51
N ILE A 22 3.04 9.80 -29.95
CA ILE A 22 1.73 9.21 -29.66
C ILE A 22 1.87 7.90 -28.88
N ILE A 23 0.93 7.63 -27.97
CA ILE A 23 0.82 6.35 -27.26
C ILE A 23 0.01 5.41 -28.17
N GLY A 24 0.63 4.31 -28.59
CA GLY A 24 0.05 3.46 -29.64
C GLY A 24 -1.25 2.76 -29.25
N LEU A 25 -1.38 2.35 -27.98
CA LEU A 25 -2.59 1.71 -27.46
C LEU A 25 -3.77 2.71 -27.47
N ASP A 26 -3.56 3.90 -26.92
CA ASP A 26 -4.56 4.96 -26.87
C ASP A 26 -5.01 5.34 -28.30
N PHE A 27 -4.06 5.51 -29.21
CA PHE A 27 -4.35 5.78 -30.61
C PHE A 27 -5.19 4.68 -31.27
N LEU A 28 -4.84 3.40 -31.07
CA LEU A 28 -5.63 2.31 -31.66
C LEU A 28 -7.03 2.25 -31.09
N GLN A 29 -7.19 2.50 -29.79
CA GLN A 29 -8.49 2.54 -29.14
C GLN A 29 -9.35 3.66 -29.73
N ASP A 30 -8.80 4.86 -29.87
CA ASP A 30 -9.49 6.01 -30.47
C ASP A 30 -9.82 5.75 -31.95
N PHE A 31 -8.87 5.19 -32.72
CA PHE A 31 -9.08 4.86 -34.12
C PHE A 31 -10.20 3.83 -34.33
N VAL A 32 -10.22 2.77 -33.51
CA VAL A 32 -11.26 1.73 -33.57
C VAL A 32 -12.63 2.30 -33.20
N LEU A 33 -12.70 3.20 -32.22
CA LEU A 33 -13.94 3.87 -31.83
C LEU A 33 -14.48 4.79 -32.94
N GLU A 34 -13.60 5.57 -33.57
CA GLU A 34 -13.98 6.54 -34.61
C GLU A 34 -14.37 5.88 -35.93
N ASN A 35 -13.77 4.73 -36.26
CA ASN A 35 -13.98 4.05 -37.55
C ASN A 35 -14.76 2.72 -37.41
N ARG A 36 -15.53 2.58 -36.32
CA ARG A 36 -16.28 1.35 -36.01
C ARG A 36 -17.29 0.97 -37.09
N GLU A 37 -18.01 1.95 -37.62
CA GLU A 37 -19.03 1.72 -38.66
C GLU A 37 -18.44 1.28 -40.00
N ASP A 38 -17.16 1.61 -40.26
CA ASP A 38 -16.50 1.34 -41.53
C ASP A 38 -15.74 0.01 -41.53
N TYR A 39 -15.02 -0.31 -40.44
CA TYR A 39 -14.13 -1.48 -40.40
C TYR A 39 -14.45 -2.50 -39.29
N PHE A 40 -15.25 -2.14 -38.28
CA PHE A 40 -15.46 -2.95 -37.08
C PHE A 40 -16.95 -3.15 -36.74
N GLN A 41 -17.79 -3.35 -37.76
CA GLN A 41 -19.25 -3.45 -37.62
C GLN A 41 -19.69 -4.56 -36.64
N ASP A 42 -18.94 -5.65 -36.59
CA ASP A 42 -19.21 -6.83 -35.76
C ASP A 42 -18.60 -6.75 -34.34
N LEU A 43 -17.81 -5.70 -34.02
CA LEU A 43 -17.10 -5.59 -32.75
C LEU A 43 -17.94 -4.84 -31.70
N GLU A 44 -18.47 -5.50 -30.68
CA GLU A 44 -19.24 -4.86 -29.61
C GLU A 44 -18.42 -3.83 -28.81
N PHE A 45 -19.07 -2.78 -28.29
CA PHE A 45 -18.38 -1.70 -27.55
C PHE A 45 -17.64 -2.21 -26.30
N GLU A 46 -18.17 -3.26 -25.66
CA GLU A 46 -17.58 -3.85 -24.45
C GLU A 46 -16.31 -4.66 -24.75
N ASP A 47 -16.09 -5.05 -26.02
CA ASP A 47 -14.98 -5.90 -26.45
C ASP A 47 -13.82 -5.11 -27.08
N ILE A 48 -13.94 -3.78 -27.21
CA ILE A 48 -12.94 -2.93 -27.88
C ILE A 48 -11.58 -2.99 -27.19
N ASP A 49 -11.55 -2.90 -25.86
CA ASP A 49 -10.29 -2.90 -25.08
C ASP A 49 -9.54 -4.23 -25.26
N GLN A 50 -10.28 -5.34 -25.30
CA GLN A 50 -9.72 -6.67 -25.51
C GLN A 50 -9.21 -6.82 -26.94
N PHE A 51 -10.00 -6.39 -27.94
CA PHE A 51 -9.59 -6.41 -29.34
C PHE A 51 -8.34 -5.58 -29.61
N VAL A 52 -8.25 -4.36 -29.07
CA VAL A 52 -7.08 -3.49 -29.21
C VAL A 52 -5.85 -4.14 -28.60
N THR A 53 -5.98 -4.73 -27.40
CA THR A 53 -4.88 -5.45 -26.75
C THR A 53 -4.38 -6.62 -27.58
N ASP A 54 -5.30 -7.42 -28.12
CA ASP A 54 -4.98 -8.60 -28.93
C ASP A 54 -4.33 -8.23 -30.28
N GLN A 55 -4.75 -7.11 -30.88
CA GLN A 55 -4.23 -6.63 -32.17
C GLN A 55 -2.99 -5.73 -32.05
N PHE A 56 -2.66 -5.25 -30.84
CA PHE A 56 -1.62 -4.25 -30.64
C PHE A 56 -0.25 -4.71 -31.12
N ASP A 57 0.18 -5.90 -30.71
CA ASP A 57 1.51 -6.42 -31.06
C ASP A 57 1.64 -6.73 -32.56
N ASP A 58 0.58 -7.28 -33.17
CA ASP A 58 0.52 -7.57 -34.61
C ASP A 58 0.58 -6.28 -35.44
N PHE A 59 -0.21 -5.27 -35.08
CA PHE A 59 -0.21 -3.97 -35.75
C PHE A 59 1.11 -3.23 -35.56
N GLN A 60 1.66 -3.28 -34.34
CA GLN A 60 2.96 -2.68 -34.02
C GLN A 60 4.10 -3.36 -34.78
N GLY A 61 4.05 -4.69 -34.93
CA GLY A 61 4.98 -5.46 -35.76
C GLY A 61 4.92 -5.05 -37.23
N TRP A 62 3.70 -4.85 -37.76
CA TRP A 62 3.49 -4.34 -39.12
C TRP A 62 3.98 -2.89 -39.30
N LEU A 63 3.71 -1.99 -38.34
CA LEU A 63 4.15 -0.59 -38.37
C LEU A 63 5.67 -0.43 -38.52
N ARG A 64 6.46 -1.35 -37.92
CA ARG A 64 7.93 -1.36 -38.07
C ARG A 64 8.41 -1.57 -39.50
N THR A 65 7.55 -2.13 -40.36
CA THR A 65 7.86 -2.35 -41.79
C THR A 65 7.54 -1.13 -42.66
N GLN A 66 6.87 -0.11 -42.11
CA GLN A 66 6.41 1.06 -42.86
C GLN A 66 7.44 2.20 -42.80
N ALA A 67 7.63 2.88 -43.93
CA ALA A 67 8.54 4.02 -44.00
C ALA A 67 7.90 5.27 -43.38
N GLY A 68 8.66 6.00 -42.56
CA GLY A 68 8.22 7.27 -41.96
C GLY A 68 7.73 7.18 -40.51
N ILE A 69 7.69 5.99 -39.90
CA ILE A 69 7.29 5.80 -38.49
C ILE A 69 8.36 4.98 -37.75
N LYS A 70 8.69 5.40 -36.52
CA LYS A 70 9.56 4.65 -35.61
C LYS A 70 8.77 4.24 -34.36
N VAL A 71 8.77 2.94 -34.08
CA VAL A 71 8.14 2.33 -32.91
C VAL A 71 9.17 2.23 -31.78
N LEU A 72 8.86 2.75 -30.59
CA LEU A 72 9.71 2.69 -29.39
C LEU A 72 9.36 1.46 -28.53
N ALA A 73 10.31 0.99 -27.71
CA ALA A 73 10.16 -0.17 -26.84
C ALA A 73 9.04 -0.05 -25.76
N ASN A 74 8.58 1.17 -25.48
CA ASN A 74 7.49 1.44 -24.53
C ASN A 74 6.11 1.59 -25.18
N GLY A 75 5.92 1.13 -26.42
CA GLY A 75 4.63 1.18 -27.12
C GLY A 75 4.25 2.56 -27.65
N LYS A 76 5.21 3.51 -27.74
CA LYS A 76 4.99 4.86 -28.28
C LYS A 76 5.54 4.98 -29.70
N TRP A 77 4.87 5.76 -30.54
CA TRP A 77 5.21 5.91 -31.96
C TRP A 77 5.58 7.37 -32.29
N ILE A 78 6.57 7.55 -33.15
CA ILE A 78 7.10 8.86 -33.57
C ILE A 78 7.35 8.89 -35.09
N LYS A 79 7.37 10.09 -35.67
CA LYS A 79 7.74 10.29 -37.08
C LYS A 79 9.24 10.03 -37.29
N SER A 80 9.57 9.26 -38.31
CA SER A 80 10.95 8.98 -38.69
C SER A 80 11.44 10.04 -39.68
N ASP A 81 12.01 11.14 -39.20
CA ASP A 81 12.62 12.15 -40.08
C ASP A 81 13.93 11.64 -40.67
N SER A 82 14.00 11.62 -42.00
CA SER A 82 15.26 11.50 -42.73
C SER A 82 16.08 12.77 -42.53
N ALA A 83 17.25 12.62 -41.90
CA ALA A 83 18.30 13.62 -41.73
C ALA A 83 18.06 14.74 -40.70
N THR A 84 18.36 14.43 -39.44
CA THR A 84 19.10 15.38 -38.59
C THR A 84 20.02 14.62 -37.64
N GLU A 85 21.31 14.54 -37.99
CA GLU A 85 22.37 14.49 -37.00
C GLU A 85 22.25 15.75 -36.13
N SER A 86 21.58 15.61 -34.98
CA SER A 86 21.67 16.60 -33.91
C SER A 86 21.76 15.88 -32.58
N SER A 87 23.00 15.61 -32.16
CA SER A 87 23.47 15.67 -30.77
C SER A 87 22.40 15.48 -29.69
N GLY A 88 21.87 14.27 -29.62
CA GLY A 88 21.17 13.70 -28.48
C GLY A 88 21.75 12.31 -28.29
N SER A 89 22.57 12.13 -27.27
CA SER A 89 23.36 10.93 -27.00
C SER A 89 22.58 9.64 -27.18
N ASP A 90 23.19 8.74 -27.95
CA ASP A 90 22.80 7.41 -28.39
C ASP A 90 22.67 6.39 -27.23
N PHE A 91 21.94 6.74 -26.17
CA PHE A 91 21.95 6.00 -24.91
C PHE A 91 21.24 4.63 -25.01
N SER A 92 20.28 4.44 -25.92
CA SER A 92 19.55 3.17 -26.06
C SER A 92 20.29 2.15 -26.93
N LEU A 93 20.95 2.58 -28.02
CA LEU A 93 21.78 1.72 -28.86
C LEU A 93 23.09 1.33 -28.15
N ASP A 94 23.68 2.26 -27.38
CA ASP A 94 24.80 1.93 -26.51
C ASP A 94 24.40 0.93 -25.41
N LEU A 95 23.16 0.98 -24.89
CA LEU A 95 22.69 0.01 -23.88
C LEU A 95 22.49 -1.39 -24.46
N GLU A 96 21.86 -1.53 -25.63
CA GLU A 96 21.67 -2.83 -26.29
C GLU A 96 23.01 -3.45 -26.72
N MET A 97 23.94 -2.65 -27.27
CA MET A 97 25.27 -3.16 -27.62
C MET A 97 26.17 -3.42 -26.40
N LEU A 98 25.94 -2.76 -25.26
CA LEU A 98 26.60 -3.09 -23.99
C LEU A 98 25.98 -4.33 -23.34
N GLU A 99 24.67 -4.57 -23.49
CA GLU A 99 24.02 -5.82 -23.08
C GLU A 99 24.60 -7.03 -23.82
N GLU A 100 24.71 -6.95 -25.15
CA GLU A 100 25.26 -8.04 -25.97
C GLU A 100 26.74 -8.34 -25.69
N ASN A 101 27.52 -7.37 -25.22
CA ASN A 101 28.94 -7.59 -24.87
C ASN A 101 29.16 -8.07 -23.43
N ILE A 102 28.16 -7.92 -22.55
CA ILE A 102 28.27 -8.28 -21.13
C ILE A 102 27.55 -9.61 -20.83
N LEU A 103 26.46 -9.91 -21.52
CA LEU A 103 25.66 -11.11 -21.35
C LEU A 103 25.93 -12.10 -22.49
N ASN A 104 26.49 -13.25 -22.16
CA ASN A 104 26.58 -14.36 -23.11
C ASN A 104 25.21 -15.04 -23.26
N PRO A 105 24.98 -15.83 -24.33
CA PRO A 105 23.74 -16.60 -24.49
C PRO A 105 23.41 -17.47 -23.27
N ASP A 106 24.42 -18.09 -22.66
CA ASP A 106 24.29 -18.89 -21.43
C ASP A 106 23.83 -18.04 -20.23
N ASP A 107 24.24 -16.75 -20.16
CA ASP A 107 23.82 -15.84 -19.10
C ASP A 107 22.34 -15.46 -19.27
N ILE A 108 21.88 -15.29 -20.51
CA ILE A 108 20.48 -15.00 -20.84
C ILE A 108 19.61 -16.21 -20.49
N GLU A 109 20.01 -17.42 -20.88
CA GLU A 109 19.31 -18.65 -20.52
C GLU A 109 19.19 -18.79 -19.00
N LEU A 110 20.28 -18.50 -18.27
CA LEU A 110 20.31 -18.53 -16.81
C LEU A 110 19.36 -17.50 -16.17
N LEU A 111 19.20 -16.32 -16.80
CA LEU A 111 18.27 -15.26 -16.38
C LEU A 111 16.83 -15.49 -16.79
N ASP A 112 16.55 -16.40 -17.72
CA ASP A 112 15.20 -16.75 -18.15
C ASP A 112 14.69 -18.06 -17.52
N LEU A 113 15.59 -18.85 -16.90
CA LEU A 113 15.22 -20.03 -16.12
C LEU A 113 14.11 -19.74 -15.11
N GLU A 114 13.10 -20.59 -15.11
CA GLU A 114 12.01 -20.55 -14.13
C GLU A 114 12.50 -21.00 -12.75
N ALA A 115 11.87 -20.47 -11.68
CA ALA A 115 12.34 -20.66 -10.31
C ALA A 115 12.41 -22.13 -9.86
N PHE A 116 11.59 -23.02 -10.42
CA PHE A 116 11.60 -24.45 -10.08
C PHE A 116 12.69 -25.26 -10.79
N ASN A 117 13.31 -24.71 -11.84
CA ASN A 117 14.43 -25.32 -12.56
C ASN A 117 15.79 -24.90 -11.98
N LEU A 118 15.80 -24.04 -10.95
CA LEU A 118 17.02 -23.64 -10.27
C LEU A 118 17.56 -24.77 -9.40
N SER A 119 18.87 -25.04 -9.52
CA SER A 119 19.61 -25.94 -8.65
C SER A 119 20.68 -25.16 -7.85
N PRO A 120 21.22 -25.76 -6.77
CA PRO A 120 22.37 -25.19 -6.06
C PRO A 120 23.60 -24.96 -6.94
N ASP A 121 23.78 -25.74 -8.01
CA ASP A 121 24.95 -25.69 -8.90
C ASP A 121 25.03 -24.37 -9.68
N HIS A 122 23.90 -23.71 -9.89
CA HIS A 122 23.84 -22.41 -10.57
C HIS A 122 24.37 -21.24 -9.71
N PHE A 123 24.62 -21.46 -8.41
CA PHE A 123 24.94 -20.39 -7.47
C PHE A 123 26.22 -19.62 -7.85
N ASP A 124 27.32 -20.31 -8.14
CA ASP A 124 28.60 -19.66 -8.46
C ASP A 124 28.53 -18.90 -9.79
N SER A 125 27.86 -19.49 -10.79
CA SER A 125 27.60 -18.85 -12.08
C SER A 125 26.79 -17.56 -11.90
N LEU A 126 25.67 -17.61 -11.17
CA LEU A 126 24.83 -16.46 -10.86
C LEU A 126 25.58 -15.40 -10.03
N LYS A 127 26.41 -15.81 -9.07
CA LYS A 127 27.23 -14.89 -8.26
C LYS A 127 28.23 -14.13 -9.12
N SER A 128 28.89 -14.83 -10.06
CA SER A 128 29.81 -14.21 -11.02
C SER A 128 29.11 -13.26 -11.99
N LEU A 129 27.92 -13.64 -12.47
CA LEU A 129 27.09 -12.82 -13.35
C LEU A 129 26.60 -11.56 -12.62
N TYR A 130 26.13 -11.69 -11.38
CA TYR A 130 25.70 -10.56 -10.57
C TYR A 130 26.84 -9.56 -10.34
N ALA A 131 28.06 -10.04 -10.10
CA ALA A 131 29.24 -9.17 -9.96
C ALA A 131 29.56 -8.39 -11.25
N ARG A 132 29.42 -9.02 -12.43
CA ARG A 132 29.56 -8.32 -13.72
C ARG A 132 28.44 -7.29 -13.92
N LEU A 133 27.20 -7.66 -13.58
CA LEU A 133 26.03 -6.79 -13.72
C LEU A 133 26.03 -5.63 -12.72
N ALA A 134 26.68 -5.75 -11.55
CA ALA A 134 26.66 -4.71 -10.52
C ALA A 134 27.15 -3.34 -11.02
N ALA A 135 28.12 -3.32 -11.94
CA ALA A 135 28.68 -2.09 -12.52
C ALA A 135 27.86 -1.51 -13.70
N THR A 136 26.84 -2.21 -14.17
CA THR A 136 26.06 -1.81 -15.35
C THR A 136 24.85 -0.94 -14.97
N ARG A 137 24.15 -0.39 -15.97
CA ARG A 137 22.88 0.34 -15.77
C ARG A 137 21.64 -0.54 -16.00
N LEU A 138 21.83 -1.86 -16.14
CA LEU A 138 20.79 -2.81 -16.51
C LEU A 138 19.99 -3.25 -15.29
N ALA A 139 19.13 -2.37 -14.80
CA ALA A 139 18.45 -2.57 -13.51
C ALA A 139 17.56 -3.83 -13.48
N GLU A 140 16.82 -4.12 -14.56
CA GLU A 140 15.95 -5.29 -14.62
C GLU A 140 16.75 -6.60 -14.63
N SER A 141 17.81 -6.68 -15.46
CA SER A 141 18.70 -7.85 -15.55
C SER A 141 19.46 -8.06 -14.23
N LYS A 142 19.90 -6.99 -13.56
CA LYS A 142 20.46 -7.05 -12.20
C LYS A 142 19.48 -7.68 -11.22
N TYR A 143 18.22 -7.24 -11.22
CA TYR A 143 17.19 -7.79 -10.35
C TYR A 143 16.93 -9.28 -10.66
N LYS A 144 16.72 -9.63 -11.93
CA LYS A 144 16.51 -11.03 -12.37
C LYS A 144 17.64 -11.94 -11.90
N CYS A 145 18.88 -11.47 -11.99
CA CYS A 145 20.06 -12.19 -11.51
C CYS A 145 20.06 -12.32 -9.99
N ALA A 146 19.90 -11.21 -9.27
CA ALA A 146 19.92 -11.16 -7.81
C ALA A 146 18.84 -12.02 -7.17
N PHE A 147 17.63 -11.99 -7.72
CA PHE A 147 16.50 -12.79 -7.27
C PHE A 147 16.78 -14.30 -7.43
N ARG A 148 17.29 -14.72 -8.59
CA ARG A 148 17.66 -16.12 -8.83
C ARG A 148 18.81 -16.56 -7.95
N LEU A 149 19.81 -15.70 -7.77
CA LEU A 149 20.93 -15.94 -6.85
C LEU A 149 20.44 -16.15 -5.41
N ALA A 150 19.50 -15.31 -4.94
CA ALA A 150 18.89 -15.46 -3.63
C ALA A 150 18.12 -16.79 -3.52
N LYS A 151 17.32 -17.17 -4.53
CA LYS A 151 16.61 -18.45 -4.56
C LYS A 151 17.55 -19.67 -4.58
N CYS A 152 18.62 -19.66 -5.39
CA CYS A 152 19.67 -20.68 -5.32
C CYS A 152 20.32 -20.73 -3.93
N GLY A 153 20.48 -19.58 -3.28
CA GLY A 153 20.97 -19.47 -1.92
C GLY A 153 20.07 -20.14 -0.87
N GLU A 154 18.76 -20.19 -1.10
CA GLU A 154 17.80 -20.91 -0.25
C GLU A 154 17.88 -22.42 -0.43
N LEU A 155 18.12 -22.89 -1.66
CA LEU A 155 18.24 -24.30 -2.00
C LEU A 155 19.56 -24.91 -1.51
N ASN A 156 20.61 -24.09 -1.42
CA ASN A 156 21.92 -24.54 -0.96
C ASN A 156 22.01 -24.50 0.58
N ASN A 157 22.11 -25.69 1.20
CA ASN A 157 22.20 -25.83 2.65
C ASN A 157 23.52 -25.33 3.23
N ASP A 158 24.59 -25.25 2.44
CA ASP A 158 25.93 -24.86 2.90
C ASP A 158 26.06 -23.34 3.16
N ILE A 159 25.14 -22.55 2.62
CA ILE A 159 25.15 -21.09 2.78
C ILE A 159 24.58 -20.73 4.16
N PRO A 160 25.28 -19.90 4.95
CA PRO A 160 24.78 -19.49 6.25
C PRO A 160 23.63 -18.48 6.13
N ASP A 161 22.75 -18.45 7.13
CA ASP A 161 21.54 -17.60 7.09
C ASP A 161 21.83 -16.10 6.91
N TYR A 162 22.95 -15.59 7.43
CA TYR A 162 23.32 -14.19 7.23
C TYR A 162 23.63 -13.87 5.76
N GLU A 163 24.22 -14.81 5.02
CA GLU A 163 24.53 -14.63 3.60
C GLU A 163 23.23 -14.73 2.79
N ARG A 164 22.33 -15.66 3.13
CA ARG A 164 20.98 -15.73 2.52
C ARG A 164 20.21 -14.42 2.68
N ILE A 165 20.23 -13.84 3.88
CA ILE A 165 19.61 -12.53 4.15
C ILE A 165 20.20 -11.45 3.25
N GLN A 166 21.53 -11.40 3.12
CA GLN A 166 22.19 -10.39 2.29
C GLN A 166 21.82 -10.55 0.81
N LEU A 167 21.70 -11.78 0.31
CA LEU A 167 21.26 -12.03 -1.07
C LEU A 167 19.86 -11.46 -1.32
N TRP A 168 18.93 -11.65 -0.37
CA TRP A 168 17.58 -11.08 -0.47
C TRP A 168 17.56 -9.54 -0.37
N ILE A 169 18.43 -8.96 0.44
CA ILE A 169 18.60 -7.50 0.52
C ILE A 169 19.12 -6.97 -0.82
N ASN A 170 20.16 -7.57 -1.38
CA ASN A 170 20.71 -7.19 -2.69
C ASN A 170 19.65 -7.31 -3.80
N ALA A 171 18.81 -8.35 -3.77
CA ALA A 171 17.69 -8.49 -4.69
C ALA A 171 16.66 -7.37 -4.52
N SER A 172 16.34 -6.96 -3.29
CA SER A 172 15.43 -5.83 -3.03
C SER A 172 16.00 -4.49 -3.52
N GLU A 173 17.30 -4.27 -3.39
CA GLU A 173 17.98 -3.06 -3.87
C GLU A 173 17.99 -2.99 -5.39
N ALA A 174 18.30 -4.11 -6.06
CA ALA A 174 18.22 -4.21 -7.51
C ALA A 174 16.78 -4.04 -8.03
N ALA A 175 15.78 -4.60 -7.33
CA ALA A 175 14.36 -4.39 -7.67
C ALA A 175 13.97 -2.91 -7.54
N ASN A 176 14.52 -2.20 -6.56
CA ASN A 176 14.27 -0.79 -6.33
C ASN A 176 14.94 0.08 -7.41
N GLU A 177 16.15 -0.27 -7.85
CA GLU A 177 16.81 0.34 -9.02
C GLU A 177 15.97 0.18 -10.29
N ALA A 178 15.27 -0.95 -10.44
CA ALA A 178 14.39 -1.24 -11.57
C ALA A 178 12.96 -0.66 -11.42
N GLU A 179 12.68 0.08 -10.33
CA GLU A 179 11.34 0.61 -10.01
C GLU A 179 10.23 -0.46 -9.85
N LEU A 180 10.60 -1.72 -9.63
CA LEU A 180 9.69 -2.87 -9.49
C LEU A 180 9.20 -3.02 -8.03
N LYS A 181 8.28 -2.16 -7.60
CA LYS A 181 7.80 -2.08 -6.21
C LYS A 181 7.29 -3.40 -5.61
N ASP A 182 6.52 -4.18 -6.35
CA ASP A 182 6.02 -5.47 -5.86
C ASP A 182 7.17 -6.47 -5.61
N LYS A 183 8.21 -6.42 -6.43
CA LYS A 183 9.40 -7.27 -6.29
C LYS A 183 10.31 -6.82 -5.13
N VAL A 184 10.35 -5.51 -4.85
CA VAL A 184 10.97 -4.97 -3.63
C VAL A 184 10.26 -5.54 -2.40
N CYS A 185 8.92 -5.52 -2.40
CA CYS A 185 8.10 -6.05 -1.31
C CYS A 185 8.36 -7.54 -1.06
N ASP A 186 8.34 -8.35 -2.13
CA ASP A 186 8.62 -9.79 -2.08
C ASP A 186 10.01 -10.08 -1.49
N SER A 187 11.03 -9.39 -2.00
CA SER A 187 12.42 -9.63 -1.60
C SER A 187 12.70 -9.20 -0.15
N LEU A 188 12.15 -8.07 0.29
CA LEU A 188 12.25 -7.62 1.69
C LEU A 188 11.48 -8.53 2.65
N TYR A 189 10.35 -9.10 2.21
CA TYR A 189 9.58 -10.04 3.00
C TYR A 189 10.39 -11.32 3.28
N GLU A 190 11.07 -11.86 2.26
CA GLU A 190 11.92 -13.05 2.43
C GLU A 190 13.13 -12.74 3.33
N ALA A 191 13.77 -11.58 3.19
CA ALA A 191 14.81 -11.14 4.11
C ALA A 191 14.31 -11.07 5.57
N ALA A 192 13.12 -10.49 5.79
CA ALA A 192 12.50 -10.42 7.11
C ALA A 192 12.19 -11.81 7.69
N TYR A 193 11.75 -12.75 6.84
CA TYR A 193 11.47 -14.12 7.24
C TYR A 193 12.75 -14.85 7.70
N HIS A 194 13.87 -14.68 7.00
CA HIS A 194 15.14 -15.26 7.44
C HIS A 194 15.66 -14.61 8.74
N TYR A 195 15.50 -13.29 8.93
CA TYR A 195 15.77 -12.64 10.22
C TYR A 195 14.94 -13.22 11.36
N GLN A 196 13.65 -13.50 11.10
CA GLN A 196 12.76 -14.15 12.07
C GLN A 196 13.25 -15.56 12.43
N ARG A 197 13.69 -16.37 11.45
CA ARG A 197 14.21 -17.73 11.69
C ARG A 197 15.42 -17.75 12.62
N ILE A 198 16.31 -16.77 12.49
CA ILE A 198 17.49 -16.63 13.37
C ILE A 198 17.19 -15.88 14.68
N SER A 199 15.92 -15.65 15.01
CA SER A 199 15.47 -14.95 16.21
C SER A 199 15.95 -13.50 16.35
N LYS A 200 16.33 -12.86 15.22
CA LYS A 200 16.63 -11.42 15.15
C LYS A 200 15.36 -10.64 14.89
N PHE A 201 14.51 -10.60 15.91
CA PHE A 201 13.15 -10.07 15.80
C PHE A 201 13.11 -8.56 15.49
N ARG A 202 14.11 -7.77 15.92
CA ARG A 202 14.09 -6.30 15.72
C ARG A 202 14.27 -5.99 14.24
N GLU A 203 15.26 -6.62 13.64
CA GLU A 203 15.56 -6.52 12.22
C GLU A 203 14.41 -7.10 11.41
N ALA A 204 13.89 -8.29 11.76
CA ALA A 204 12.72 -8.88 11.10
C ALA A 204 11.53 -7.89 11.06
N ALA A 205 11.22 -7.24 12.18
CA ALA A 205 10.15 -6.25 12.25
C ALA A 205 10.36 -5.06 11.29
N GLN A 206 11.58 -4.50 11.27
CA GLN A 206 11.93 -3.38 10.41
C GLN A 206 11.85 -3.73 8.92
N TYR A 207 12.32 -4.93 8.54
CA TYR A 207 12.25 -5.38 7.15
C TYR A 207 10.80 -5.71 6.73
N PHE A 208 9.95 -6.24 7.62
CA PHE A 208 8.52 -6.37 7.34
C PHE A 208 7.84 -5.01 7.16
N GLU A 209 8.15 -3.99 7.98
CA GLU A 209 7.62 -2.63 7.78
C GLU A 209 8.04 -2.05 6.42
N ARG A 210 9.33 -2.13 6.07
CA ARG A 210 9.84 -1.66 4.76
C ARG A 210 9.19 -2.40 3.59
N SER A 211 8.99 -3.72 3.73
CA SER A 211 8.27 -4.54 2.76
C SER A 211 6.84 -4.01 2.58
N ALA A 212 6.09 -3.81 3.67
CA ALA A 212 4.73 -3.27 3.62
C ALA A 212 4.65 -1.85 3.03
N GLU A 213 5.65 -1.00 3.26
CA GLU A 213 5.73 0.36 2.70
C GLU A 213 5.95 0.37 1.19
N SER A 214 6.73 -0.59 0.66
CA SER A 214 6.98 -0.72 -0.77
C SER A 214 5.77 -1.21 -1.58
N LEU A 215 4.82 -1.92 -0.94
CA LEU A 215 3.63 -2.43 -1.61
C LEU A 215 2.68 -1.31 -2.04
N VAL A 216 2.34 -1.30 -3.34
CA VAL A 216 1.35 -0.40 -3.94
C VAL A 216 -0.02 -0.65 -3.32
N ASP A 217 -0.84 0.40 -3.15
CA ASP A 217 -2.11 0.37 -2.42
C ASP A 217 -3.23 -0.49 -3.07
N HIS A 218 -2.91 -1.28 -4.10
CA HIS A 218 -3.86 -2.18 -4.78
C HIS A 218 -4.23 -3.43 -3.95
N ASP A 219 -3.38 -3.90 -3.03
CA ASP A 219 -3.69 -5.06 -2.17
C ASP A 219 -3.61 -4.73 -0.65
N PRO A 220 -4.69 -4.19 -0.06
CA PRO A 220 -4.72 -3.85 1.36
C PRO A 220 -4.68 -5.09 2.27
N LYS A 221 -5.12 -6.27 1.80
CA LYS A 221 -5.13 -7.50 2.60
C LYS A 221 -3.71 -8.02 2.79
N ARG A 222 -2.92 -8.05 1.73
CA ARG A 222 -1.51 -8.42 1.78
C ARG A 222 -0.70 -7.47 2.66
N LYS A 223 -0.88 -6.14 2.49
CA LYS A 223 -0.24 -5.12 3.34
C LYS A 223 -0.56 -5.32 4.82
N HIS A 224 -1.83 -5.58 5.13
CA HIS A 224 -2.28 -5.86 6.50
C HIS A 224 -1.59 -7.09 7.10
N GLN A 225 -1.45 -8.17 6.33
CA GLN A 225 -0.79 -9.39 6.80
C GLN A 225 0.71 -9.17 7.09
N ILE A 226 1.41 -8.40 6.26
CA ILE A 226 2.83 -8.07 6.47
C ILE A 226 3.01 -7.22 7.73
N LEU A 227 2.18 -6.18 7.92
CA LEU A 227 2.22 -5.35 9.13
C LEU A 227 1.89 -6.16 10.39
N LYS A 228 0.94 -7.10 10.32
CA LYS A 228 0.65 -8.02 11.43
C LYS A 228 1.87 -8.87 11.79
N ASN A 229 2.64 -9.34 10.80
CA ASN A 229 3.91 -10.05 11.05
C ASN A 229 4.92 -9.13 11.74
N ALA A 230 5.10 -7.90 11.26
CA ALA A 230 5.98 -6.90 11.88
C ALA A 230 5.61 -6.62 13.34
N ARG A 231 4.33 -6.38 13.62
CA ARG A 231 3.83 -6.17 15.00
C ARG A 231 4.15 -7.36 15.90
N THR A 232 3.96 -8.58 15.40
CA THR A 232 4.22 -9.80 16.17
C THR A 232 5.70 -9.88 16.56
N GLN A 233 6.62 -9.50 15.66
CA GLN A 233 8.04 -9.45 15.98
C GLN A 233 8.35 -8.41 17.07
N TYR A 234 7.78 -7.20 16.99
CA TYR A 234 7.95 -6.22 18.07
C TYR A 234 7.40 -6.69 19.42
N GLN A 235 6.27 -7.42 19.41
CA GLN A 235 5.72 -8.02 20.62
C GLN A 235 6.65 -9.08 21.23
N MET A 236 7.33 -9.89 20.41
CA MET A 236 8.29 -10.88 20.90
C MET A 236 9.50 -10.25 21.62
N ILE A 237 9.86 -9.02 21.26
CA ILE A 237 10.98 -8.28 21.89
C ILE A 237 10.53 -7.50 23.12
N GLY A 238 9.23 -7.32 23.33
CA GLY A 238 8.69 -6.40 24.33
C GLY A 238 8.73 -4.93 23.91
N ASP A 239 8.95 -4.62 22.62
CA ASP A 239 8.93 -3.25 22.10
C ASP A 239 7.47 -2.81 21.86
N HIS A 240 6.76 -2.51 22.95
CA HIS A 240 5.33 -2.22 22.93
C HIS A 240 4.98 -0.92 22.20
N ASP A 241 5.87 0.07 22.19
CA ASP A 241 5.65 1.33 21.49
C ASP A 241 5.71 1.13 19.97
N ALA A 242 6.72 0.42 19.46
CA ALA A 242 6.79 0.07 18.05
C ALA A 242 5.62 -0.84 17.63
N ALA A 243 5.29 -1.86 18.44
CA ALA A 243 4.14 -2.73 18.18
C ALA A 243 2.82 -1.94 18.15
N SER A 244 2.64 -0.96 19.04
CA SER A 244 1.47 -0.08 19.05
C SER A 244 1.42 0.79 17.80
N LYS A 245 2.55 1.32 17.31
CA LYS A 245 2.60 2.12 16.09
C LYS A 245 2.16 1.30 14.87
N VAL A 246 2.68 0.09 14.71
CA VAL A 246 2.29 -0.82 13.61
C VAL A 246 0.83 -1.24 13.73
N PHE A 247 0.34 -1.51 14.95
CA PHE A 247 -1.08 -1.81 15.17
C PHE A 247 -2.01 -0.67 14.70
N LEU A 248 -1.63 0.59 14.93
CA LEU A 248 -2.41 1.73 14.44
C LEU A 248 -2.42 1.81 12.91
N GLN A 249 -1.30 1.51 12.25
CA GLN A 249 -1.24 1.42 10.79
C GLN A 249 -2.15 0.31 10.25
N GLU A 250 -2.13 -0.88 10.86
CA GLU A 250 -3.04 -1.98 10.51
C GLU A 250 -4.51 -1.57 10.61
N LYS A 251 -4.89 -0.89 11.69
CA LYS A 251 -6.27 -0.44 11.93
C LYS A 251 -6.69 0.67 10.99
N ASP A 252 -5.79 1.56 10.61
CA ASP A 252 -6.07 2.60 9.63
C ASP A 252 -6.23 2.04 8.21
N LEU A 253 -5.51 0.97 7.85
CA LEU A 253 -5.77 0.22 6.63
C LEU A 253 -7.15 -0.44 6.65
N GLU A 254 -7.49 -1.13 7.75
CA GLU A 254 -8.81 -1.75 7.95
C GLU A 254 -9.93 -0.71 7.85
N TYR A 255 -9.74 0.47 8.44
CA TYR A 255 -10.66 1.59 8.34
C TYR A 255 -10.88 2.05 6.90
N LYS A 256 -9.80 2.21 6.11
CA LYS A 256 -9.87 2.63 4.70
C LYS A 256 -10.59 1.60 3.82
N SER A 257 -10.35 0.31 4.05
CA SER A 257 -10.94 -0.78 3.26
C SER A 257 -12.33 -1.24 3.74
N SER A 258 -12.85 -0.66 4.83
CA SER A 258 -14.10 -1.11 5.46
C SER A 258 -15.38 -0.56 4.80
N ASN A 259 -16.44 -1.37 4.84
CA ASN A 259 -17.80 -0.97 4.43
C ASN A 259 -18.36 0.12 5.36
N ARG A 260 -19.34 0.90 4.88
CA ARG A 260 -19.97 2.01 5.61
C ARG A 260 -20.31 1.73 7.10
N PRO A 261 -20.98 0.63 7.49
CA PRO A 261 -21.31 0.39 8.90
C PRO A 261 -20.06 0.13 9.76
N SER A 262 -19.15 -0.72 9.29
CA SER A 262 -17.89 -1.02 9.99
C SER A 262 -17.01 0.22 10.10
N LYS A 263 -17.03 1.08 9.08
CA LYS A 263 -16.31 2.35 9.07
C LYS A 263 -16.79 3.28 10.18
N LEU A 264 -18.10 3.37 10.43
CA LEU A 264 -18.64 4.15 11.53
C LEU A 264 -18.17 3.61 12.90
N VAL A 265 -18.20 2.29 13.09
CA VAL A 265 -17.74 1.65 14.34
C VAL A 265 -16.25 1.94 14.56
N LEU A 266 -15.42 1.75 13.53
CA LEU A 266 -13.99 2.02 13.60
C LEU A 266 -13.69 3.51 13.81
N PHE A 267 -14.47 4.41 13.19
CA PHE A 267 -14.37 5.84 13.41
C PHE A 267 -14.63 6.21 14.88
N LEU A 268 -15.73 5.71 15.46
CA LEU A 268 -16.04 5.91 16.87
C LEU A 268 -14.93 5.34 17.76
N TYR A 269 -14.42 4.15 17.45
CA TYR A 269 -13.34 3.52 18.22
C TYR A 269 -12.01 4.31 18.12
N LYS A 270 -11.72 4.88 16.95
CA LYS A 270 -10.57 5.77 16.71
C LYS A 270 -10.66 7.05 17.53
N ILE A 271 -11.81 7.73 17.50
CA ILE A 271 -12.00 9.00 18.22
C ILE A 271 -12.00 8.80 19.73
N THR A 272 -12.71 7.79 20.22
CA THR A 272 -12.88 7.57 21.65
C THR A 272 -11.59 7.13 22.35
N SER A 273 -10.77 6.30 21.70
CA SER A 273 -9.62 5.65 22.38
C SER A 273 -8.37 5.43 21.51
N ASN A 274 -8.34 5.90 20.27
CA ASN A 274 -7.29 5.56 19.31
C ASN A 274 -7.16 4.03 19.11
N TYR A 275 -8.29 3.35 18.90
CA TYR A 275 -8.36 1.89 18.86
C TYR A 275 -7.85 1.20 20.14
N GLY A 276 -8.08 1.85 21.29
CA GLY A 276 -7.71 1.34 22.61
C GLY A 276 -6.26 1.59 23.03
N GLU A 277 -5.43 2.26 22.22
CA GLU A 277 -4.00 2.49 22.54
C GLU A 277 -3.75 3.75 23.36
N SER A 278 -4.72 4.67 23.47
CA SER A 278 -4.48 5.97 24.11
C SER A 278 -5.44 6.23 25.29
N PRO A 279 -5.04 5.92 26.54
CA PRO A 279 -5.85 6.20 27.73
C PRO A 279 -6.09 7.69 27.94
N SER A 280 -5.14 8.54 27.54
CA SER A 280 -5.29 10.00 27.62
C SER A 280 -6.40 10.52 26.72
N LYS A 281 -6.58 9.97 25.51
CA LYS A 281 -7.73 10.33 24.67
C LYS A 281 -9.05 9.93 25.30
N VAL A 282 -9.13 8.77 25.95
CA VAL A 282 -10.35 8.36 26.67
C VAL A 282 -10.66 9.37 27.79
N ALA A 283 -9.67 9.76 28.59
CA ALA A 283 -9.85 10.74 29.66
C ALA A 283 -10.35 12.10 29.14
N TRP A 284 -9.80 12.60 28.02
CA TRP A 284 -10.29 13.83 27.39
C TRP A 284 -11.72 13.71 26.88
N ASN A 285 -12.09 12.57 26.29
CA ASN A 285 -13.48 12.32 25.87
C ASN A 285 -14.43 12.27 27.08
N ILE A 286 -14.02 11.69 28.21
CA ILE A 286 -14.81 11.70 29.46
C ILE A 286 -15.05 13.13 29.93
N LEU A 287 -14.00 13.96 29.98
CA LEU A 287 -14.14 15.38 30.35
C LEU A 287 -15.06 16.14 29.39
N PHE A 288 -14.95 15.88 28.09
CA PHE A 288 -15.81 16.47 27.08
C PHE A 288 -17.29 16.09 27.28
N VAL A 289 -17.57 14.81 27.55
CA VAL A 289 -18.92 14.33 27.90
C VAL A 289 -19.43 15.03 29.16
N TRP A 290 -18.61 15.16 30.20
CA TRP A 290 -19.01 15.85 31.43
C TRP A 290 -19.37 17.31 31.18
N VAL A 291 -18.59 18.04 30.38
CA VAL A 291 -18.87 19.44 30.04
C VAL A 291 -20.18 19.56 29.26
N ILE A 292 -20.40 18.71 28.25
CA ILE A 292 -21.65 18.71 27.47
C ILE A 292 -22.86 18.43 28.36
N TYR A 293 -22.81 17.36 29.16
CA TYR A 293 -23.95 16.99 30.00
C TYR A 293 -24.19 17.99 31.13
N THR A 294 -23.13 18.62 31.66
CA THR A 294 -23.27 19.73 32.60
C THR A 294 -24.02 20.89 31.95
N ALA A 295 -23.68 21.29 30.73
CA ALA A 295 -24.39 22.34 30.01
C ALA A 295 -25.85 21.97 29.72
N VAL A 296 -26.10 20.73 29.26
CA VAL A 296 -27.45 20.20 29.02
C VAL A 296 -28.28 20.24 30.31
N PHE A 297 -27.75 19.78 31.44
CA PHE A 297 -28.47 19.82 32.70
C PHE A 297 -28.61 21.23 33.25
N CYS A 298 -27.62 22.11 33.10
CA CYS A 298 -27.77 23.51 33.47
C CYS A 298 -28.94 24.17 32.77
N PHE A 299 -29.19 23.86 31.50
CA PHE A 299 -30.29 24.45 30.74
C PHE A 299 -31.62 23.72 30.97
N PHE A 300 -31.62 22.39 30.94
CA PHE A 300 -32.83 21.57 30.89
C PHE A 300 -33.19 20.86 32.19
N LEU A 301 -32.30 20.70 33.17
CA LEU A 301 -32.61 19.99 34.41
C LEU A 301 -33.49 20.86 35.32
N SER A 302 -34.54 20.25 35.85
CA SER A 302 -35.38 20.84 36.90
C SER A 302 -35.35 19.91 38.11
N SER A 303 -34.95 20.46 39.26
CA SER A 303 -34.78 19.77 40.54
C SER A 303 -34.83 20.79 41.67
N GLU A 304 -35.33 20.40 42.85
CA GLU A 304 -35.46 21.28 44.01
C GLU A 304 -34.10 21.72 44.57
N ASN A 305 -33.06 20.88 44.43
CA ASN A 305 -31.74 21.07 45.03
C ASN A 305 -30.67 21.70 44.11
N LEU A 306 -31.07 22.31 42.98
CA LEU A 306 -30.12 22.92 42.03
C LEU A 306 -29.49 24.23 42.52
N GLY A 307 -30.11 24.91 43.48
CA GLY A 307 -29.70 26.24 43.93
C GLY A 307 -30.09 27.36 42.96
N GLN A 308 -30.29 28.58 43.48
CA GLN A 308 -30.80 29.71 42.69
C GLN A 308 -29.72 30.54 41.98
N GLY A 309 -28.46 30.48 42.43
CA GLY A 309 -27.35 31.22 41.81
C GLY A 309 -26.72 30.49 40.62
N TYR A 310 -26.27 31.22 39.60
CA TYR A 310 -25.66 30.64 38.38
C TYR A 310 -24.47 29.72 38.68
N LEU A 311 -23.54 30.17 39.53
CA LEU A 311 -22.36 29.38 39.92
C LEU A 311 -22.75 28.13 40.70
N ALA A 312 -23.68 28.26 41.66
CA ALA A 312 -24.20 27.13 42.42
C ALA A 312 -24.88 26.09 41.51
N ARG A 313 -25.72 26.56 40.57
CA ARG A 313 -26.38 25.71 39.58
C ARG A 313 -25.38 24.97 38.69
N LEU A 314 -24.34 25.65 38.23
CA LEU A 314 -23.29 25.06 37.41
C LEU A 314 -22.54 23.96 38.17
N LEU A 315 -22.10 24.25 39.39
CA LEU A 315 -21.40 23.26 40.23
C LEU A 315 -22.29 22.06 40.57
N ASN A 316 -23.57 22.29 40.89
CA ASN A 316 -24.53 21.22 41.19
C ASN A 316 -24.86 20.37 39.97
N CYS A 317 -24.96 20.96 38.76
CA CYS A 317 -25.13 20.20 37.52
C CYS A 317 -23.88 19.38 37.18
N PHE A 318 -22.70 19.94 37.39
CA PHE A 318 -21.44 19.22 37.20
C PHE A 318 -21.33 18.04 38.17
N TYR A 319 -21.59 18.28 39.45
CA TYR A 319 -21.66 17.24 40.47
C TYR A 319 -22.67 16.14 40.10
N TYR A 320 -23.90 16.51 39.72
CA TYR A 320 -24.92 15.55 39.27
C TYR A 320 -24.44 14.75 38.05
N THR A 321 -23.76 15.39 37.11
CA THR A 321 -23.17 14.72 35.92
C THR A 321 -22.14 13.68 36.34
N VAL A 322 -21.20 14.03 37.21
CA VAL A 322 -20.14 13.12 37.68
C VAL A 322 -20.72 11.94 38.45
N VAL A 323 -21.63 12.19 39.40
CA VAL A 323 -22.27 11.16 40.23
C VAL A 323 -23.13 10.20 39.40
N THR A 324 -23.84 10.73 38.39
CA THR A 324 -24.65 9.90 37.49
C THR A 324 -23.77 9.11 36.51
N PHE A 325 -22.74 9.73 35.93
CA PHE A 325 -21.79 9.08 35.03
C PHE A 325 -21.02 7.95 35.72
N THR A 326 -20.62 8.16 36.97
CA THR A 326 -19.95 7.13 37.78
C THR A 326 -20.91 6.09 38.36
N THR A 327 -22.21 6.21 38.08
CA THR A 327 -23.28 5.34 38.60
C THR A 327 -23.39 5.31 40.13
N LEU A 328 -22.81 6.30 40.82
CA LEU A 328 -22.90 6.44 42.27
C LEU A 328 -24.34 6.77 42.71
N GLY A 329 -24.96 7.75 42.03
CA GLY A 329 -26.38 8.06 42.17
C GLY A 329 -26.88 8.33 43.60
N TYR A 330 -26.30 9.29 44.33
CA TYR A 330 -26.68 9.59 45.72
C TYR A 330 -28.17 9.94 45.93
N GLY A 331 -28.86 10.43 44.89
CA GLY A 331 -30.29 10.74 44.93
C GLY A 331 -30.64 12.08 45.57
N ASP A 332 -29.63 12.89 45.89
CA ASP A 332 -29.77 14.25 46.42
C ASP A 332 -30.25 15.26 45.36
N ILE A 333 -29.84 15.09 44.11
CA ILE A 333 -30.38 15.81 42.96
C ILE A 333 -31.08 14.81 42.05
N THR A 334 -32.37 14.99 41.81
CA THR A 334 -33.15 14.13 40.92
C THR A 334 -33.88 14.93 39.84
N PRO A 335 -33.88 14.47 38.57
CA PRO A 335 -34.60 15.11 37.48
C PRO A 335 -36.11 14.96 37.67
N LEU A 336 -36.81 16.08 37.76
CA LEU A 336 -38.27 16.09 37.86
C LEU A 336 -38.93 15.94 36.48
N ASN A 337 -38.31 16.48 35.44
CA ASN A 337 -38.86 16.47 34.09
C ASN A 337 -38.49 15.21 33.28
N PRO A 338 -39.32 14.78 32.31
CA PRO A 338 -39.07 13.58 31.52
C PRO A 338 -37.76 13.62 30.74
N PHE A 339 -37.40 14.78 30.17
CA PHE A 339 -36.16 14.95 29.43
C PHE A 339 -34.91 14.74 30.30
N GLY A 340 -34.89 15.32 31.51
CA GLY A 340 -33.79 15.12 32.46
C GLY A 340 -33.61 13.66 32.86
N LYS A 341 -34.71 12.91 33.02
CA LYS A 341 -34.68 11.46 33.31
C LYS A 341 -34.05 10.67 32.16
N ILE A 342 -34.48 10.93 30.92
CA ILE A 342 -33.95 10.25 29.73
C ILE A 342 -32.46 10.56 29.55
N ALA A 343 -32.07 11.84 29.63
CA ALA A 343 -30.67 12.25 29.52
C ALA A 343 -29.79 11.63 30.63
N SER A 344 -30.30 11.52 31.86
CA SER A 344 -29.59 10.86 32.96
C SER A 344 -29.39 9.36 32.71
N GLY A 345 -30.39 8.69 32.13
CA GLY A 345 -30.27 7.29 31.72
C GLY A 345 -29.18 7.08 30.67
N PHE A 346 -29.15 7.92 29.62
CA PHE A 346 -28.09 7.87 28.61
C PHE A 346 -26.71 8.17 29.21
N LEU A 347 -26.61 9.14 30.11
CA LEU A 347 -25.36 9.48 30.78
C LEU A 347 -24.81 8.31 31.61
N ALA A 348 -25.66 7.60 32.34
CA ALA A 348 -25.25 6.44 33.13
C ALA A 348 -24.71 5.31 32.23
N VAL A 349 -25.37 5.03 31.10
CA VAL A 349 -24.90 4.03 30.13
C VAL A 349 -23.56 4.44 29.52
N LEU A 350 -23.42 5.70 29.10
CA LEU A 350 -22.14 6.24 28.61
C LEU A 350 -21.05 6.13 29.67
N GLY A 351 -21.37 6.39 30.93
CA GLY A 351 -20.51 6.20 32.08
C GLY A 351 -19.90 4.81 32.16
N LEU A 352 -20.74 3.78 32.09
CA LEU A 352 -20.30 2.38 32.09
C LEU A 352 -19.41 2.04 30.88
N LEU A 353 -19.75 2.54 29.69
CA LEU A 353 -18.96 2.31 28.47
C LEU A 353 -17.59 2.99 28.53
N TYR A 354 -17.52 4.23 29.00
CA TYR A 354 -16.26 4.97 29.07
C TYR A 354 -15.37 4.49 30.22
N THR A 355 -15.92 4.14 31.37
CA THR A 355 -15.14 3.60 32.50
C THR A 355 -14.53 2.24 32.15
N SER A 356 -15.29 1.35 31.49
CA SER A 356 -14.76 0.08 31.00
C SER A 356 -13.69 0.28 29.92
N LEU A 357 -13.92 1.16 28.95
CA LEU A 357 -12.93 1.49 27.92
C LEU A 357 -11.65 2.09 28.52
N PHE A 358 -11.78 3.00 29.49
CA PHE A 358 -10.65 3.61 30.18
C PHE A 358 -9.80 2.54 30.85
N MET A 359 -10.43 1.62 31.61
CA MET A 359 -9.71 0.53 32.26
C MET A 359 -8.97 -0.36 31.26
N VAL A 360 -9.61 -0.74 30.15
CA VAL A 360 -8.97 -1.55 29.09
C VAL A 360 -7.75 -0.83 28.52
N THR A 361 -7.84 0.47 28.23
CA THR A 361 -6.70 1.24 27.68
C THR A 361 -5.55 1.41 28.68
N VAL A 362 -5.85 1.55 29.97
CA VAL A 362 -4.85 1.66 31.03
C VAL A 362 -4.11 0.33 31.20
N VAL A 363 -4.85 -0.79 31.27
CA VAL A 363 -4.24 -2.13 31.33
C VAL A 363 -3.37 -2.38 30.10
N ARG A 364 -3.88 -2.05 28.91
CA ARG A 364 -3.13 -2.23 27.66
C ARG A 364 -1.82 -1.41 27.62
N ARG A 365 -1.82 -0.20 28.18
CA ARG A 365 -0.66 0.71 28.14
C ARG A 365 0.36 0.43 29.24
N TYR A 366 -0.08 0.07 30.45
CA TYR A 366 0.79 0.03 31.63
C TYR A 366 0.97 -1.37 32.24
N ALA A 367 0.07 -2.33 31.94
CA ALA A 367 0.19 -3.69 32.47
C ALA A 367 0.82 -4.69 31.47
N ARG A 368 1.12 -4.25 30.24
CA ARG A 368 2.03 -4.98 29.34
C ARG A 368 3.45 -4.76 29.85
N VAL A 369 3.89 -5.69 30.70
CA VAL A 369 5.29 -5.86 31.14
C VAL A 369 5.94 -6.92 30.29
#